data_AF-A0A964K9P2-F1
#
_entry.id   AF-A0A964K9P2-F1
#
_cell.length_a   1.000
_cell.length_b   1.000
_cell.length_c   1.000
_cell.angle_alpha   90.00
_cell.angle_beta   90.00
_cell.angle_gamma   90.00
#
_symmetry.space_group_name_H-M   'P 1'
#
loop_
_entity.id
_entity.type
_entity.pdbx_description
1 polymer ?
#
loop_
_entity_poly.entity_id
_entity_poly.type
_entity_poly.pdbx_seq_one_letter_code
_entity_poly.pdbx_strand_id
1 'polypeptide(L)'
;MATNATIVDLTQQRDSDGAAVWVASLKLDDGGRAEYRWSAPDLVRTMAALQCSDVHFPGGRCRYQAGTLTELAPNTPTPLAQPPKSST
;
A
#
# COMPACT_ATOMS: atom_id res chain seq x y z
N MET A 1 -11.55 -4.21 -16.78
CA MET A 1 -11.47 -2.74 -16.68
C MET A 1 -10.42 -2.39 -15.63
N ALA A 2 -9.66 -1.33 -15.85
CA ALA A 2 -8.72 -0.79 -14.87
C ALA A 2 -9.32 0.50 -14.30
N THR A 3 -9.23 0.69 -12.99
CA THR A 3 -9.70 1.90 -12.31
C THR A 3 -8.68 2.32 -11.27
N ASN A 4 -8.66 3.61 -10.95
CA ASN A 4 -7.87 4.11 -9.86
C ASN A 4 -8.55 3.76 -8.54
N ALA A 5 -7.74 3.58 -7.50
CA ALA A 5 -8.21 3.21 -6.18
C ALA A 5 -7.37 3.88 -5.10
N THR A 6 -7.97 4.04 -3.94
CA THR A 6 -7.27 4.44 -2.72
C THR A 6 -7.26 3.26 -1.76
N ILE A 7 -6.10 2.96 -1.20
CA ILE A 7 -5.96 1.98 -0.12
C ILE A 7 -6.53 2.63 1.14
N VAL A 8 -7.60 2.07 1.69
CA VAL A 8 -8.28 2.63 2.87
C VAL A 8 -7.72 2.03 4.15
N ASP A 9 -7.45 0.74 4.12
CA ASP A 9 -6.99 -0.02 5.27
C ASP A 9 -6.07 -1.16 4.83
N LEU A 10 -5.20 -1.60 5.73
CA LEU A 10 -4.30 -2.71 5.53
C LEU A 10 -4.22 -3.53 6.83
N THR A 11 -4.76 -4.74 6.81
CA THR A 11 -4.77 -5.63 7.97
C THR A 11 -3.92 -6.86 7.74
N GLN A 12 -3.16 -7.25 8.77
CA GLN A 12 -2.47 -8.54 8.78
C GLN A 12 -3.44 -9.62 9.24
N GLN A 13 -3.49 -10.72 8.49
CA GLN A 13 -4.28 -11.91 8.77
C GLN A 13 -3.41 -13.16 8.62
N ARG A 14 -3.98 -14.32 8.92
CA ARG A 14 -3.38 -15.62 8.59
C ARG A 14 -4.23 -16.33 7.56
N ASP A 15 -3.59 -17.06 6.64
CA ASP A 15 -4.29 -17.96 5.73
C ASP A 15 -4.61 -19.31 6.40
N SER A 16 -5.16 -20.25 5.63
CA SER A 16 -5.53 -21.59 6.10
C SER A 16 -4.32 -22.43 6.53
N ASP A 17 -3.14 -22.12 6.01
CA ASP A 17 -1.88 -22.81 6.32
C ASP A 17 -1.14 -22.11 7.48
N GLY A 18 -1.72 -21.05 8.03
CA GLY A 18 -1.20 -20.27 9.15
C GLY A 18 -0.15 -19.23 8.76
N ALA A 19 0.12 -19.04 7.47
CA ALA A 19 1.07 -18.06 6.97
C ALA A 19 0.47 -16.64 7.02
N ALA A 20 1.33 -15.66 7.28
CA ALA A 20 0.91 -14.26 7.35
C ALA A 20 0.58 -13.71 5.95
N VAL A 21 -0.59 -13.09 5.85
CA VAL A 21 -1.08 -12.42 4.63
C VAL A 21 -1.61 -11.04 4.99
N TRP A 22 -1.44 -10.08 4.09
CA TRP A 22 -1.92 -8.71 4.29
C TRP A 22 -3.07 -8.44 3.35
N VAL A 23 -4.20 -8.04 3.91
CA VAL A 23 -5.42 -7.73 3.17
C VAL A 23 -5.59 -6.22 3.13
N ALA A 24 -5.51 -5.66 1.93
CA ALA A 24 -5.75 -4.26 1.65
C ALA A 24 -7.21 -4.06 1.22
N SER A 25 -7.91 -3.17 1.90
CA SER A 25 -9.23 -2.72 1.47
C SER A 25 -9.07 -1.51 0.55
N LEU A 26 -9.63 -1.61 -0.65
CA LEU A 26 -9.54 -0.59 -1.70
C LEU A 26 -10.89 0.08 -1.88
N LYS A 27 -10.87 1.42 -1.94
CA LYS A 27 -11.99 2.21 -2.45
C LYS A 27 -11.68 2.59 -3.89
N LEU A 28 -12.48 2.07 -4.81
CA LEU A 28 -12.34 2.35 -6.24
C LEU A 28 -12.96 3.73 -6.56
N ASP A 29 -12.40 4.44 -7.52
CA ASP A 29 -12.89 5.77 -7.92
C ASP A 29 -14.27 5.71 -8.61
N ASP A 30 -14.67 4.53 -9.10
CA ASP A 30 -16.02 4.28 -9.65
C ASP A 30 -17.08 4.04 -8.55
N GLY A 31 -16.71 4.18 -7.28
CA GLY A 31 -17.58 3.98 -6.12
C GLY A 31 -17.59 2.54 -5.61
N GLY A 32 -16.94 1.61 -6.32
CA GLY A 32 -16.79 0.23 -5.90
C GLY A 32 -15.84 0.06 -4.71
N ARG A 33 -15.85 -1.16 -4.15
CA ARG A 33 -14.86 -1.62 -3.18
C ARG A 33 -14.23 -2.90 -3.69
N ALA A 34 -12.95 -3.07 -3.43
CA ALA A 34 -12.22 -4.29 -3.73
C ALA A 34 -11.30 -4.63 -2.57
N GLU A 35 -10.87 -5.89 -2.51
CA GLU A 35 -9.82 -6.32 -1.60
C GLU A 35 -8.67 -6.88 -2.42
N TYR A 36 -7.45 -6.61 -1.95
CA TYR A 36 -6.25 -7.16 -2.53
C TYR A 36 -5.41 -7.82 -1.44
N ARG A 37 -4.80 -8.96 -1.76
CA ARG A 37 -4.08 -9.78 -0.80
C ARG A 37 -2.61 -9.88 -1.19
N TRP A 38 -1.73 -9.51 -0.26
CA TRP A 38 -0.29 -9.72 -0.38
C TRP A 38 0.17 -10.88 0.47
N SER A 39 1.08 -11.68 -0.06
CA SER A 39 1.95 -12.54 0.75
C SER A 39 3.02 -11.68 1.45
N ALA A 40 3.67 -12.21 2.50
CA ALA A 40 4.77 -11.50 3.16
C ALA A 40 5.90 -11.10 2.18
N PRO A 41 6.38 -12.00 1.30
CA PRO A 41 7.41 -11.64 0.33
C PRO A 41 6.97 -10.56 -0.65
N ASP A 42 5.71 -10.58 -1.10
CA ASP A 42 5.19 -9.56 -2.04
C ASP A 42 5.08 -8.20 -1.38
N LEU A 43 4.61 -8.14 -0.13
CA LEU A 43 4.51 -6.89 0.60
C LEU A 43 5.89 -6.27 0.80
N VAL A 44 6.89 -7.05 1.23
CA VAL A 44 8.26 -6.56 1.44
C VAL A 44 8.87 -6.05 0.14
N ARG A 45 8.68 -6.75 -0.99
CA ARG A 45 9.14 -6.27 -2.30
C ARG A 45 8.47 -4.95 -2.68
N THR A 46 7.17 -4.83 -2.42
CA THR A 46 6.39 -3.62 -2.71
C THR A 46 6.87 -2.45 -1.84
N MET A 47 7.03 -2.66 -0.53
CA MET A 47 7.59 -1.69 0.41
C MET A 47 8.98 -1.21 -0.02
N ALA A 48 9.85 -2.13 -0.44
CA ALA A 48 11.18 -1.80 -0.91
C ALA A 48 11.16 -0.97 -2.21
N ALA A 49 10.31 -1.33 -3.17
CA ALA A 49 10.17 -0.60 -4.44
C ALA A 49 9.63 0.82 -4.22
N LEU A 50 8.71 0.99 -3.27
CA LEU A 50 8.07 2.27 -2.95
C LEU A 50 8.82 3.07 -1.88
N GLN A 51 9.87 2.50 -1.28
CA GLN A 51 10.61 3.06 -0.15
C GLN A 51 9.69 3.47 1.01
N CYS A 52 8.65 2.67 1.29
CA CYS A 52 7.63 2.98 2.29
C CYS A 52 7.35 1.78 3.21
N SER A 53 6.82 2.05 4.41
CA SER A 53 6.34 1.02 5.33
C SER A 53 4.86 0.74 5.15
N ASP A 54 4.38 -0.42 5.63
CA ASP A 54 2.98 -0.85 5.62
C ASP A 54 2.04 0.14 6.32
N VAL A 55 2.50 0.73 7.43
CA VAL A 55 1.81 1.81 8.15
C VAL A 55 1.60 3.09 7.31
N HIS A 56 2.28 3.23 6.17
CA HIS A 56 2.14 4.34 5.22
C HIS A 56 1.40 3.96 3.93
N PHE A 57 0.85 2.74 3.84
CA PHE A 57 -0.02 2.36 2.73
C PHE A 57 -1.43 2.94 2.84
N PRO A 58 -2.10 2.95 4.01
CA PRO A 58 -3.41 3.58 4.13
C PRO A 58 -3.36 5.05 3.67
N GLY A 59 -4.26 5.42 2.76
CA GLY A 59 -4.29 6.69 2.03
C GLY A 59 -3.54 6.68 0.69
N GLY A 60 -2.77 5.64 0.40
CA GLY A 60 -1.97 5.51 -0.82
C GLY A 60 -2.85 5.35 -2.05
N ARG A 61 -2.39 5.89 -3.19
CA ARG A 61 -3.10 5.81 -4.47
C ARG A 61 -2.56 4.64 -5.28
N CYS A 62 -3.46 3.94 -5.96
CA CYS A 62 -3.05 2.83 -6.81
C CYS A 62 -3.94 2.63 -8.03
N ARG A 63 -3.43 1.88 -9.02
CA ARG A 63 -4.19 1.43 -10.17
C ARG A 63 -4.57 -0.04 -10.01
N TYR A 64 -5.88 -0.31 -9.95
CA TYR A 64 -6.46 -1.64 -9.79
C TYR A 64 -6.98 -2.18 -11.13
N GLN A 65 -6.49 -3.35 -11.55
CA GLN A 65 -6.86 -3.98 -12.80
C GLN A 65 -6.99 -5.50 -12.62
N ALA A 66 -8.20 -6.02 -12.84
CA ALA A 66 -8.49 -7.46 -12.84
C ALA A 66 -7.92 -8.22 -11.62
N GLY A 67 -8.07 -7.65 -10.41
CA GLY A 67 -7.57 -8.29 -9.19
C GLY A 67 -6.11 -8.04 -8.88
N THR A 68 -5.42 -7.16 -9.62
CA THR A 68 -3.99 -6.84 -9.40
C THR A 68 -3.79 -5.33 -9.25
N LEU A 69 -2.82 -4.95 -8.41
CA LEU A 69 -2.34 -3.57 -8.29
C LEU A 69 -1.11 -3.36 -9.16
N THR A 70 -1.11 -2.34 -10.02
CA THR A 70 -0.08 -2.16 -11.07
C THR A 70 0.76 -0.89 -10.91
N GLU A 71 0.17 0.18 -10.38
CA GLU A 71 0.87 1.43 -10.08
C GLU A 71 0.52 1.76 -8.64
N LEU A 72 1.50 1.80 -7.74
CA LEU A 72 1.28 2.18 -6.35
C LEU A 72 2.06 3.46 -6.05
N ALA A 73 1.40 4.41 -5.41
CA ALA A 73 1.99 5.63 -4.88
C ALA A 73 1.80 5.62 -3.35
N PRO A 74 2.90 5.64 -2.57
CA PRO A 74 2.82 5.57 -1.12
C PRO A 74 2.15 6.82 -0.53
N ASN A 75 1.43 6.66 0.57
CA ASN A 75 1.01 7.80 1.40
C ASN A 75 2.12 8.14 2.40
N THR A 76 3.31 8.41 1.88
CA THR A 76 4.45 8.80 2.70
C THR A 76 4.14 10.13 3.38
N PRO A 77 4.15 10.19 4.73
CA PRO A 77 4.16 11.47 5.40
C PRO A 77 5.42 12.20 4.97
N THR A 78 5.27 13.40 4.41
CA THR A 78 6.40 14.24 4.00
C THR A 78 7.37 14.33 5.18
N PRO A 79 8.66 13.98 5.03
CA PRO A 79 9.62 14.16 6.10
C PRO A 79 9.53 15.62 6.56
N LEU A 80 9.29 15.84 7.86
CA LEU A 80 9.46 17.17 8.46
C LEU A 80 10.86 17.63 8.05
N ALA A 81 10.93 18.71 7.27
CA ALA A 81 12.18 19.22 6.72
C ALA A 81 13.23 19.23 7.83
N GLN A 82 14.28 18.41 7.70
CA GLN A 82 15.38 18.46 8.65
C GLN A 82 15.92 19.90 8.62
N PRO A 83 16.06 20.57 9.78
CA PRO A 83 16.65 21.90 9.80
C PRO A 83 18.03 21.81 9.14
N PRO A 84 18.44 22.82 8.34
CA PRO A 84 19.71 22.80 7.65
C PRO A 84 20.82 22.52 8.67
N LYS A 85 21.64 21.49 8.42
CA LYS A 85 22.82 21.22 9.23
C LYS A 85 23.72 22.46 9.17
N SER A 86 23.72 23.26 10.23
CA SER A 86 24.70 24.33 10.43
C SER A 86 26.09 23.68 10.40
N SER A 87 26.83 23.93 9.33
CA SER A 87 28.24 23.56 9.26
C SER A 87 29.01 24.63 10.04
N THR A 88 29.64 24.22 11.13
CA THR A 88 30.57 25.00 11.94
C THR A 88 31.91 25.13 11.22
#